data_AF-A0A7Y1F6J4-F1
#
_entry.id   AF-A0A7Y1F6J4-F1
#
_cell.length_a   1.000
_cell.length_b   1.000
_cell.length_c   1.000
_cell.angle_alpha   90.00
_cell.angle_beta   90.00
_cell.angle_gamma   90.00
#
_symmetry.space_group_name_H-M   'P 1'
#
loop_
_entity.id
_entity.type
_entity.pdbx_description
1 polymer ?
#
loop_
_entity_poly.entity_id
_entity_poly.type
_entity_poly.pdbx_seq_one_letter_code
_entity_poly.pdbx_strand_id
1 'polypeptide(L)' 'MKFDGIEDINGITLIDRKTALTTFDKQIQSVQRVSAALKQNPGVKAVFEFPNQKAADRATDILVEQNIRNISVRVAP' A
#
# COMPACT_ATOMS: atom_id res chain seq x y z
N MET A 1 6.82 -7.41 8.15
CA MET A 1 6.89 -6.49 7.00
C MET A 1 7.84 -5.38 7.39
N LYS A 2 8.76 -5.00 6.51
CA LYS A 2 9.63 -3.85 6.70
C LYS A 2 9.04 -2.76 5.81
N PHE A 3 8.57 -1.67 6.41
CA PHE A 3 8.10 -0.51 5.66
C PHE A 3 9.32 0.36 5.35
N ASP A 4 9.40 0.88 4.13
CA ASP A 4 10.56 1.64 3.63
C ASP A 4 10.61 3.04 4.27
N GLY A 5 9.45 3.58 4.66
CA GLY A 5 9.32 4.82 5.40
C GLY A 5 8.18 4.77 6.40
N ILE A 6 8.33 5.50 7.50
CA ILE A 6 7.25 5.79 8.45
C ILE A 6 7.22 7.31 8.58
N GLU A 7 6.19 7.96 8.05
CA GLU A 7 5.96 9.39 8.23
C GLU A 7 4.96 9.60 9.38
N ASP A 8 5.34 10.39 10.39
CA ASP A 8 4.51 10.68 11.57
C ASP A 8 3.96 12.13 11.54
N ILE A 9 3.67 12.66 10.36
CA ILE A 9 3.35 14.10 10.20
C ILE A 9 1.90 14.42 10.63
N ASN A 10 1.03 13.42 10.80
CA ASN A 10 -0.34 13.60 11.30
C ASN A 10 -0.99 12.27 11.77
N GLY A 11 -0.17 11.39 12.36
CA GLY A 11 -0.45 9.97 12.57
C GLY A 11 0.51 9.08 11.78
N ILE A 12 0.48 7.78 12.07
CA ILE A 12 1.46 6.82 11.53
C ILE A 12 1.13 6.54 10.06
N THR A 13 1.88 7.14 9.14
CA THR A 13 1.79 6.85 7.71
C THR A 13 2.89 5.88 7.33
N LEU A 14 2.51 4.64 7.05
CA LEU A 14 3.39 3.58 6.61
C LEU A 14 3.59 3.68 5.10
N ILE A 15 4.80 3.97 4.68
CA ILE A 15 5.16 4.10 3.27
C ILE A 15 5.93 2.86 2.87
N ASP A 16 5.37 2.15 1.89
CA ASP A 16 6.00 0.97 1.33
C ASP A 16 6.35 1.27 -0.12
N ARG A 17 7.65 1.40 -0.38
CA ARG A 17 8.18 1.53 -1.74
C ARG A 17 8.19 0.16 -2.38
N LYS A 18 7.31 -0.05 -3.35
CA LYS A 18 7.24 -1.28 -4.13
C LYS A 18 7.73 -1.00 -5.53
N THR A 19 8.68 -1.80 -5.99
CA THR A 19 9.07 -1.81 -7.42
C THR A 19 7.92 -2.28 -8.30
N ALA A 20 7.15 -3.27 -7.85
CA ALA A 20 5.93 -3.72 -8.52
C ALA A 20 4.96 -4.42 -7.53
N LEU A 21 3.67 -4.25 -7.78
CA LEU A 21 2.61 -5.06 -7.18
C LEU A 21 2.07 -6.02 -8.24
N THR A 22 1.96 -7.28 -7.87
CA THR A 22 1.49 -8.38 -8.69
C THR A 22 0.40 -9.13 -7.96
N THR A 23 -0.35 -9.94 -8.70
CA THR A 23 -1.43 -10.78 -8.18
C THR A 23 -0.94 -12.05 -7.49
N PHE A 24 0.36 -12.19 -7.23
CA PHE A 24 0.88 -13.34 -6.48
C PHE A 24 0.25 -13.39 -5.09
N ASP A 25 -0.20 -14.58 -4.68
CA ASP A 25 -0.88 -14.81 -3.39
C ASP A 25 -0.14 -14.21 -2.20
N LYS A 26 1.19 -14.34 -2.18
CA LYS A 26 2.02 -13.76 -1.10
C LYS A 26 1.89 -12.25 -1.00
N GLN A 27 1.84 -11.55 -2.15
CA GLN A 27 1.66 -10.10 -2.16
C GLN A 27 0.23 -9.74 -1.79
N ILE A 28 -0.78 -10.41 -2.35
CA ILE A 28 -2.19 -10.19 -2.02
C ILE A 28 -2.45 -10.35 -0.52
N GLN A 29 -1.98 -11.45 0.08
CA GLN A 29 -2.08 -11.67 1.53
C GLN A 29 -1.34 -10.62 2.35
N SER A 30 -0.24 -10.07 1.82
CA SER A 30 0.46 -8.97 2.47
C SER A 30 -0.40 -7.70 2.46
N VAL A 31 -0.99 -7.36 1.32
CA VAL A 31 -1.84 -6.17 1.15
C VAL A 31 -3.12 -6.29 1.98
N GLN A 32 -3.76 -7.46 2.00
CA GLN A 32 -4.93 -7.72 2.87
C GLN A 32 -4.58 -7.58 4.35
N ARG A 33 -3.42 -8.08 4.79
CA ARG A 33 -2.94 -7.89 6.17
C ARG A 33 -2.71 -6.42 6.50
N VAL A 34 -2.12 -5.65 5.59
CA VAL A 34 -1.98 -4.20 5.76
C VAL A 34 -3.36 -3.55 5.87
N SER A 35 -4.27 -3.84 4.94
CA SER A 35 -5.64 -3.32 4.97
C SER A 35 -6.36 -3.63 6.29
N ALA A 36 -6.25 -4.87 6.80
CA ALA A 36 -6.82 -5.26 8.08
C ALA A 36 -6.18 -4.49 9.25
N ALA A 37 -4.86 -4.32 9.25
CA ALA A 37 -4.16 -3.55 10.26
C ALA A 37 -4.58 -2.07 10.26
N LEU A 38 -4.77 -1.46 9.08
CA LEU A 38 -5.27 -0.08 8.94
C LEU A 38 -6.72 0.05 9.42
N LYS A 39 -7.56 -0.96 9.18
CA LYS A 39 -8.94 -0.97 9.72
C LYS A 39 -8.95 -1.06 11.25
N GLN A 40 -8.02 -1.80 11.83
CA GLN A 40 -7.88 -1.90 13.30
C GLN A 40 -7.25 -0.64 13.90
N ASN A 41 -6.45 0.10 13.12
CA ASN A 41 -5.74 1.29 13.57
C ASN A 41 -6.15 2.51 12.72
N PRO A 42 -7.26 3.18 13.03
CA PRO A 42 -7.76 4.30 12.23
C PRO A 42 -6.82 5.51 12.17
N GLY A 43 -5.83 5.60 13.07
CA GLY A 43 -4.75 6.59 13.05
C GLY A 43 -3.56 6.21 12.16
N VAL A 44 -3.58 5.03 11.54
CA VAL A 44 -2.50 4.54 10.65
C VAL A 44 -3.00 4.60 9.21
N LYS A 45 -2.16 5.11 8.30
CA LYS A 45 -2.40 5.13 6.85
C LYS A 45 -1.32 4.33 6.15
N ALA A 46 -1.64 3.63 5.06
CA ALA A 46 -0.61 3.04 4.20
C ALA A 46 -0.59 3.72 2.85
N VAL A 47 0.62 4.03 2.39
CA VAL A 47 0.88 4.58 1.07
C VAL A 47 1.85 3.65 0.34
N PHE A 48 1.45 3.18 -0.83
CA PHE A 48 2.34 2.43 -1.71
C PHE A 48 2.95 3.37 -2.74
N GLU A 49 4.27 3.43 -2.75
CA GLU A 49 5.05 4.22 -3.69
C GLU A 49 5.63 3.33 -4.78
N PHE A 50 5.42 3.71 -6.02
CA PHE A 50 5.94 2.98 -7.18
C PHE A 50 6.90 3.83 -8.00
N PRO A 51 7.93 3.25 -8.62
CA PRO A 51 8.91 4.00 -9.42
C PRO A 51 8.35 4.51 -10.75
N ASN A 52 7.16 4.05 -11.16
CA ASN A 52 6.55 4.46 -12.42
C ASN A 52 5.02 4.39 -12.34
N GLN A 53 4.36 5.17 -13.21
CA GLN A 53 2.90 5.22 -13.30
C GLN A 53 2.28 3.86 -13.65
N LYS A 54 2.91 3.06 -14.54
CA LYS A 54 2.38 1.74 -14.92
C LYS A 54 2.26 0.78 -13.72
N ALA A 55 3.24 0.80 -12.82
CA ALA A 55 3.24 -0.01 -11.61
C ALA A 55 2.23 0.52 -10.59
N ALA A 56 2.07 1.84 -10.49
CA ALA A 56 1.04 2.47 -9.66
C ALA A 56 -0.38 2.14 -10.15
N ASP A 57 -0.65 2.26 -11.45
CA ASP A 57 -1.93 1.86 -12.05
C ASP A 57 -2.23 0.40 -11.81
N ARG A 58 -1.25 -0.49 -12.08
CA ARG A 58 -1.42 -1.92 -11.85
C ARG A 58 -1.68 -2.26 -10.37
N ALA A 59 -1.02 -1.56 -9.47
CA ALA A 59 -1.26 -1.73 -8.04
C ALA A 59 -2.66 -1.25 -7.63
N THR A 60 -3.11 -0.14 -8.20
CA THR A 60 -4.45 0.41 -7.97
C THR A 60 -5.51 -0.58 -8.45
N ASP A 61 -5.33 -1.17 -9.63
CA ASP A 61 -6.23 -2.18 -10.19
C ASP A 61 -6.37 -3.38 -9.25
N ILE A 62 -5.24 -3.93 -8.80
CA ILE A 62 -5.20 -5.05 -7.84
C ILE A 62 -5.88 -4.67 -6.52
N LEU A 63 -5.65 -3.47 -6.00
CA LEU A 63 -6.29 -3.01 -4.77
C LEU A 63 -7.81 -2.95 -4.94
N VAL A 64 -8.29 -2.45 -6.08
CA VAL A 64 -9.72 -2.40 -6.41
C VAL A 64 -10.30 -3.82 -6.54
N GLU A 65 -9.60 -4.73 -7.23
CA GLU A 65 -9.98 -6.14 -7.35
C GLU A 65 -10.11 -6.81 -5.98
N GLN A 66 -9.21 -6.49 -5.05
CA GLN A 66 -9.22 -7.02 -3.69
C GLN A 66 -10.21 -6.29 -2.75
N ASN A 67 -10.97 -5.31 -3.26
CA ASN A 67 -11.87 -4.47 -2.49
C ASN A 67 -11.16 -3.64 -1.39
N ILE A 68 -9.89 -3.31 -1.61
CA ILE A 68 -9.04 -2.56 -0.69
C ILE A 68 -9.04 -1.10 -1.10
N ARG A 69 -9.76 -0.27 -0.34
CA ARG A 69 -9.90 1.19 -0.59
C ARG A 69 -9.23 2.06 0.47
N ASN A 70 -8.58 1.43 1.44
CA ASN A 70 -7.94 2.09 2.58
C ASN A 70 -6.41 2.21 2.42
N ILE A 71 -5.88 1.90 1.24
CA ILE A 71 -4.46 2.06 0.91
C ILE A 71 -4.36 3.06 -0.23
N SER A 72 -3.52 4.07 -0.06
CA SER A 72 -3.25 5.05 -1.10
C SER A 72 -2.10 4.58 -1.99
N VAL A 73 -2.16 4.89 -3.28
CA VAL A 73 -1.08 4.60 -4.23
C VAL A 73 -0.57 5.90 -4.83
N ARG A 74 0.76 6.07 -4.91
CA ARG A 74 1.39 7.21 -5.60
C ARG A 74 2.66 6.79 -6.34
N VAL A 75 3.08 7.59 -7.30
CA VAL A 75 4.38 7.43 -7.97
C VAL A 75 5.43 8.16 -7.15
N ALA A 76 6.54 7.49 -6.84
CA ALA A 76 7.69 8.12 -6.21
C ALA A 76 8.28 9.17 -7.17
N PRO A 77 8.58 10.39 -6.71
CA PRO A 77 9.19 11.43 -7.53
C PRO A 77 10.64 11.11 -7.91
#